data_AF-E1JSJ1-F1
#
_entry.id   AF-E1JSJ1-F1
#
_cell.length_a   1.000
_cell.length_b   1.000
_cell.length_c   1.000
_cell.angle_alpha   90.00
_cell.angle_beta   90.00
_cell.angle_gamma   90.00
#
_symmetry.space_group_name_H-M   'P 1'
#
loop_
_entity.id
_entity.type
_entity.pdbx_description
1 polymer ?
#
loop_
_entity_poly.entity_id
_entity_poly.type
_entity_poly.pdbx_seq_one_letter_code
_entity_poly.pdbx_strand_id
1 'polypeptide(L)'
;MRKVCYAILTLVILAGSAYAVAAGPGPGGPGPAGLLGRLLSLNLSDAQKHEVAVILKQNRSAFEAAGRAMHEAFDTMRKIMRTDPGNEQSIRQASRKIAAAGEELAVLRGKVTARVLAVLTPEQRKHWDEGEMSPPPNARGAFHADRELVDDWINTHAGPTN
;
A
#
# COMPACT_ATOMS: atom_id res chain seq x y z
N MET A 1 15.85 48.15 30.74
CA MET A 1 16.33 47.07 29.87
C MET A 1 15.83 45.70 30.37
N ARG A 2 14.52 45.42 30.25
CA ARG A 2 13.92 44.10 30.58
C ARG A 2 12.51 43.89 29.98
N LYS A 3 12.11 44.73 29.02
CA LYS A 3 10.77 44.71 28.39
C LYS A 3 10.80 44.92 26.87
N VAL A 4 11.88 44.48 26.21
CA VAL A 4 12.04 44.60 24.74
C VAL A 4 12.15 43.23 24.05
N CYS A 5 12.19 42.12 24.81
CA CYS A 5 12.35 40.77 24.25
C CYS A 5 11.05 40.09 23.79
N TYR A 6 9.89 40.74 23.89
CA TYR A 6 8.59 40.14 23.53
C TYR A 6 7.92 40.76 22.29
N ALA A 7 8.66 41.56 21.52
CA ALA A 7 8.13 42.22 20.30
C ALA A 7 8.59 41.56 18.99
N ILE A 8 9.24 40.40 19.02
CA ILE A 8 9.66 39.62 17.82
C ILE A 8 9.11 38.19 17.92
N LEU A 9 7.91 38.01 18.47
CA LEU A 9 7.26 36.68 18.53
C LEU A 9 5.84 36.67 17.94
N THR A 10 5.50 37.66 17.11
CA THR A 10 4.15 37.77 16.50
C THR A 10 4.14 38.11 15.02
N LEU A 11 5.25 38.00 14.28
CA LEU A 11 5.21 38.28 12.85
C LEU A 11 6.04 37.30 12.02
N VAL A 12 5.36 36.68 11.07
CA VAL A 12 5.86 35.94 9.91
C VAL A 12 6.32 34.51 10.18
N ILE A 13 5.41 33.54 10.03
CA ILE A 13 5.52 32.54 8.96
C ILE A 13 4.12 32.32 8.38
N LEU A 14 3.76 33.22 7.46
CA LEU A 14 2.69 33.03 6.49
C LEU A 14 3.40 32.78 5.16
N ALA A 15 3.81 31.53 4.92
CA ALA A 15 4.40 31.10 3.65
C ALA A 15 4.40 29.58 3.55
N GLY A 16 3.64 29.04 2.58
CA GLY A 16 3.80 27.71 2.00
C GLY A 16 3.41 26.57 2.95
N SER A 17 2.39 25.76 2.68
CA SER A 17 2.13 25.13 1.39
C SER A 17 0.75 24.50 1.45
N ALA A 18 -0.10 24.86 0.50
CA ALA A 18 -1.21 24.05 0.09
C ALA A 18 -0.66 22.75 -0.50
N TYR A 19 -0.29 21.79 0.35
CA TYR A 19 -0.38 20.40 -0.05
C TYR A 19 -1.85 20.03 0.13
N ALA A 20 -2.62 20.24 -0.93
CA ALA A 20 -3.71 19.34 -1.21
C ALA A 20 -3.07 17.95 -1.36
N VAL A 21 -2.86 17.25 -0.24
CA VAL A 21 -2.86 15.81 -0.26
C VAL A 21 -4.28 15.49 -0.71
N ALA A 22 -4.45 15.31 -2.01
CA ALA A 22 -5.56 14.54 -2.52
C ALA A 22 -5.61 13.32 -1.61
N ALA A 23 -6.65 13.23 -0.80
CA ALA A 23 -6.92 12.06 0.03
C ALA A 23 -7.32 10.93 -0.91
N GLY A 24 -6.38 10.51 -1.75
CA GLY A 24 -6.41 9.23 -2.40
C GLY A 24 -6.35 8.14 -1.33
N PRO A 25 -6.67 6.89 -1.70
CA PRO A 25 -6.67 5.77 -0.78
C PRO A 25 -5.40 5.79 0.06
N GLY A 26 -5.54 5.64 1.38
CA GLY A 26 -4.45 5.83 2.33
C GLY A 26 -3.17 5.03 2.00
N PRO A 27 -2.04 5.29 2.69
CA PRO A 27 -0.68 4.87 2.28
C PRO A 27 -0.44 3.36 2.10
N GLY A 28 -1.45 2.52 2.31
CA GLY A 28 -1.44 1.12 1.94
C GLY A 28 -2.68 0.80 1.12
N GLY A 29 -2.71 1.17 -0.16
CA GLY A 29 -3.72 0.68 -1.12
C GLY A 29 -3.82 -0.86 -1.09
N PRO A 30 -4.67 -1.52 -1.86
CA PRO A 30 -4.84 -2.95 -1.68
C PRO A 30 -3.61 -3.72 -2.20
N GLY A 31 -3.23 -4.76 -1.46
CA GLY A 31 -2.05 -5.59 -1.70
C GLY A 31 -2.19 -6.50 -2.92
N PRO A 32 -1.44 -7.62 -2.98
CA PRO A 32 -1.58 -8.59 -4.08
C PRO A 32 -3.02 -9.08 -4.29
N ALA A 33 -3.85 -9.06 -3.24
CA ALA A 33 -5.28 -9.35 -3.35
C ALA A 33 -6.07 -8.29 -4.12
N GLY A 34 -5.74 -6.99 -3.99
CA GLY A 34 -6.37 -5.94 -4.80
C GLY A 34 -5.97 -6.02 -6.27
N LEU A 35 -4.71 -6.36 -6.52
CA LEU A 35 -4.22 -6.67 -7.87
C LEU A 35 -4.99 -7.86 -8.45
N LEU A 36 -5.14 -8.95 -7.69
CA LEU A 36 -5.89 -10.13 -8.13
C LEU A 36 -7.37 -9.81 -8.37
N GLY A 37 -8.03 -9.05 -7.49
CA GLY A 37 -9.42 -8.63 -7.66
C GLY A 37 -9.66 -7.88 -8.97
N ARG A 38 -8.75 -6.97 -9.35
CA ARG A 38 -8.83 -6.25 -10.64
C ARG A 38 -8.46 -7.12 -11.84
N LEU A 39 -7.65 -8.16 -11.66
CA LEU A 39 -7.31 -9.09 -12.73
C LEU A 39 -8.45 -10.06 -13.04
N LEU A 40 -9.18 -10.50 -12.02
CA LEU A 40 -10.32 -11.40 -12.17
C LEU A 40 -11.45 -10.77 -13.01
N SER A 41 -11.51 -9.44 -13.14
CA SER A 41 -12.47 -8.76 -14.01
C SER A 41 -12.06 -8.71 -15.49
N LEU A 42 -10.84 -9.13 -15.87
CA LEU A 42 -10.30 -8.99 -17.23
C LEU A 42 -10.45 -10.22 -18.13
N ASN A 43 -11.21 -11.23 -17.68
CA ASN A 43 -11.44 -12.49 -18.41
C ASN A 43 -10.15 -13.06 -19.04
N LEU A 44 -9.15 -13.34 -18.19
CA LEU A 44 -7.84 -13.82 -18.62
C LEU A 44 -7.93 -15.21 -19.27
N SER A 45 -7.12 -15.45 -20.30
CA SER A 45 -6.94 -16.81 -20.85
C SER A 45 -6.19 -17.70 -19.86
N ASP A 46 -6.23 -19.03 -20.04
CA ASP A 46 -5.55 -19.94 -19.11
C ASP A 46 -4.02 -19.78 -19.12
N ALA A 47 -3.44 -19.45 -20.28
CA ALA A 47 -2.03 -19.11 -20.39
C ALA A 47 -1.71 -17.82 -19.59
N GLN A 48 -2.55 -16.78 -19.70
CA GLN A 48 -2.37 -15.54 -18.96
C GLN A 48 -2.54 -15.76 -17.45
N LYS A 49 -3.52 -16.55 -17.01
CA LYS A 49 -3.71 -16.91 -15.60
C LYS A 49 -2.45 -17.59 -15.04
N HIS A 50 -1.89 -18.54 -15.79
CA HIS A 50 -0.65 -19.22 -15.39
C HIS A 50 0.52 -18.23 -15.23
N GLU A 51 0.78 -17.39 -16.25
CA GLU A 51 1.88 -16.42 -16.21
C GLU A 51 1.74 -15.42 -15.05
N VAL A 52 0.52 -14.90 -14.83
CA VAL A 52 0.21 -14.02 -13.71
C VAL A 52 0.42 -14.74 -12.36
N ALA A 53 -0.03 -15.99 -12.24
CA ALA A 53 0.17 -16.79 -11.03
C ALA A 53 1.65 -17.01 -10.73
N VAL A 54 2.47 -17.26 -11.75
CA VAL A 54 3.92 -17.37 -11.60
C VAL A 54 4.52 -16.04 -11.13
N ILE A 55 4.11 -14.90 -11.70
CA ILE A 55 4.56 -13.57 -11.27
C ILE A 55 4.21 -13.32 -9.80
N LEU A 56 2.98 -13.61 -9.38
CA LEU A 56 2.54 -13.42 -8.00
C LEU A 56 3.28 -14.37 -7.04
N LYS A 57 3.45 -15.64 -7.41
CA LYS A 57 4.21 -16.65 -6.65
C LYS A 57 5.65 -16.21 -6.39
N GLN A 58 6.33 -15.71 -7.43
CA GLN A 58 7.71 -15.22 -7.33
C GLN A 58 7.87 -14.02 -6.37
N ASN A 59 6.81 -13.23 -6.18
CA ASN A 59 6.83 -12.02 -5.35
C ASN A 59 6.08 -12.20 -4.01
N ARG A 60 5.56 -13.38 -3.72
CA ARG A 60 4.75 -13.67 -2.52
C ARG A 60 5.48 -13.28 -1.24
N SER A 61 6.68 -13.81 -1.04
CA SER A 61 7.49 -13.56 0.15
C SER A 61 7.84 -12.08 0.32
N ALA A 62 8.09 -11.37 -0.79
CA ALA A 62 8.35 -9.93 -0.78
C ALA A 62 7.11 -9.14 -0.33
N PHE A 63 5.92 -9.48 -0.85
CA PHE A 63 4.67 -8.85 -0.41
C PHE A 63 4.35 -9.14 1.05
N GLU A 64 4.61 -10.36 1.51
CA GLU A 64 4.45 -10.70 2.92
C GLU A 64 5.37 -9.89 3.82
N ALA A 65 6.65 -9.80 3.47
CA ALA A 65 7.63 -9.03 4.23
C ALA A 65 7.27 -7.54 4.27
N ALA A 66 6.93 -6.95 3.12
CA ALA A 66 6.51 -5.55 3.04
C ALA A 66 5.20 -5.30 3.83
N GLY A 67 4.24 -6.22 3.75
CA GLY A 67 3.00 -6.16 4.51
C GLY A 67 3.22 -6.25 6.03
N ARG A 68 4.12 -7.14 6.49
CA ARG A 68 4.51 -7.24 7.90
C ARG A 68 5.16 -5.94 8.38
N ALA A 69 6.11 -5.40 7.61
CA ALA A 69 6.79 -4.15 7.95
C ALA A 69 5.79 -2.97 8.09
N MET A 70 4.82 -2.86 7.18
CA MET A 70 3.78 -1.84 7.26
C MET A 70 2.90 -2.01 8.51
N HIS A 71 2.50 -3.25 8.82
CA HIS A 71 1.71 -3.56 10.01
C HIS A 71 2.47 -3.20 11.31
N GLU A 72 3.73 -3.62 11.42
CA GLU A 72 4.60 -3.32 12.56
C GLU A 72 4.83 -1.81 12.73
N ALA A 73 4.97 -1.06 11.64
CA ALA A 73 5.10 0.40 11.68
C ALA A 73 3.84 1.08 12.23
N PHE A 74 2.65 0.64 11.80
CA PHE A 74 1.38 1.13 12.34
C PHE A 74 1.17 0.75 13.81
N ASP A 75 1.50 -0.48 14.19
CA ASP A 75 1.42 -0.95 15.57
C ASP A 75 2.35 -0.15 16.48
N THR A 76 3.55 0.15 16.01
CA THR A 76 4.52 0.99 16.73
C THR A 76 3.98 2.40 16.92
N MET A 77 3.44 3.03 15.87
CA MET A 77 2.77 4.33 15.98
C MET A 77 1.64 4.28 17.02
N ARG A 78 0.79 3.25 16.97
CA ARG A 78 -0.33 3.10 17.88
C ARG A 78 0.11 2.93 19.35
N LYS A 79 1.26 2.31 19.60
CA LYS A 79 1.86 2.21 20.94
C LYS A 79 2.39 3.58 21.41
N ILE A 80 3.12 4.29 20.54
CA ILE A 80 3.69 5.61 20.85
C ILE A 80 2.60 6.65 21.14
N MET A 81 1.50 6.64 20.38
CA MET A 81 0.38 7.56 20.61
C MET A 81 -0.33 7.34 21.96
N ARG A 82 -0.11 6.20 22.64
CA ARG A 82 -0.68 5.90 23.96
C ARG A 82 0.27 6.17 25.12
N THR A 83 1.51 6.58 24.84
CA THR A 83 2.49 6.92 25.87
C THR A 83 2.11 8.25 26.55
N ASP A 84 2.20 8.29 27.88
CA ASP A 84 1.98 9.47 28.72
C ASP A 84 3.21 9.72 29.62
N PRO A 85 3.81 10.93 29.63
CA PRO A 85 3.50 12.06 28.77
C PRO A 85 3.77 11.77 27.30
N GLY A 86 2.96 12.36 26.43
CA GLY A 86 3.13 12.24 24.99
C GLY A 86 4.50 12.75 24.53
N ASN A 87 5.11 12.05 23.55
CA ASN A 87 6.40 12.43 22.98
C ASN A 87 6.27 12.72 21.48
N GLU A 88 6.29 14.00 21.13
CA GLU A 88 6.14 14.47 19.75
C GLU A 88 7.26 13.96 18.82
N GLN A 89 8.51 13.92 19.31
CA GLN A 89 9.64 13.43 18.53
C GLN A 89 9.46 11.95 18.17
N SER A 90 8.99 11.13 19.11
CA SER A 90 8.68 9.72 18.88
C SER A 90 7.56 9.54 17.85
N ILE A 91 6.52 10.38 17.89
CA ILE A 91 5.43 10.36 16.90
C ILE A 91 5.97 10.68 15.50
N ARG A 92 6.79 11.74 15.36
CA ARG A 92 7.40 12.09 14.06
C ARG A 92 8.28 10.96 13.53
N GLN A 93 9.08 10.33 14.38
CA GLN A 93 9.91 9.18 13.98
C GLN A 93 9.07 7.99 13.53
N ALA A 94 8.00 7.66 14.24
CA ALA A 94 7.07 6.59 13.86
C ALA A 94 6.37 6.89 12.52
N SER A 95 5.99 8.15 12.28
CA SER A 95 5.38 8.57 11.01
C SER A 95 6.35 8.35 9.83
N ARG A 96 7.63 8.69 9.99
CA ARG A 96 8.65 8.43 8.96
C ARG A 96 8.84 6.94 8.68
N LYS A 97 8.74 6.07 9.70
CA LYS A 97 8.80 4.61 9.50
C LYS A 97 7.61 4.08 8.71
N ILE A 98 6.40 4.59 8.97
CA ILE A 98 5.21 4.26 8.16
C ILE A 98 5.42 4.70 6.71
N ALA A 99 5.94 5.92 6.50
CA ALA A 99 6.20 6.43 5.16
C ALA A 99 7.20 5.55 4.39
N ALA A 100 8.33 5.19 5.02
CA ALA A 100 9.33 4.33 4.40
C ALA A 100 8.79 2.93 4.07
N ALA A 101 8.02 2.31 4.98
CA ALA A 101 7.39 1.01 4.71
C ALA A 101 6.35 1.10 3.57
N GLY A 102 5.59 2.20 3.51
CA GLY A 102 4.64 2.46 2.43
C GLY A 102 5.31 2.67 1.08
N GLU A 103 6.44 3.38 1.04
CA GLU A 103 7.25 3.59 -0.17
C GLU A 103 7.73 2.26 -0.75
N GLU A 104 8.36 1.41 0.06
CA GLU A 104 8.85 0.10 -0.39
C GLU A 104 7.72 -0.80 -0.92
N LEU A 105 6.57 -0.79 -0.22
CA LEU A 105 5.39 -1.53 -0.66
C LEU A 105 4.83 -0.99 -1.99
N ALA A 106 4.81 0.33 -2.18
CA ALA A 106 4.36 0.96 -3.42
C ALA A 106 5.29 0.62 -4.59
N VAL A 107 6.61 0.66 -4.37
CA VAL A 107 7.62 0.28 -5.38
C VAL A 107 7.47 -1.19 -5.78
N LEU A 108 7.31 -2.09 -4.80
CA LEU A 108 7.09 -3.52 -5.07
C LEU A 108 5.81 -3.72 -5.91
N ARG A 109 4.72 -3.06 -5.55
CA ARG A 109 3.47 -3.12 -6.33
C ARG A 109 3.66 -2.63 -7.75
N GLY A 110 4.27 -1.46 -7.93
CA GLY A 110 4.52 -0.90 -9.26
C GLY A 110 5.29 -1.87 -10.15
N LYS A 111 6.35 -2.50 -9.62
CA LYS A 111 7.14 -3.51 -10.34
C LYS A 111 6.31 -4.74 -10.73
N VAL A 112 5.53 -5.27 -9.81
CA VAL A 112 4.70 -6.47 -10.06
C VAL A 112 3.56 -6.16 -11.03
N THR A 113 2.86 -5.04 -10.84
CA THR A 113 1.80 -4.58 -11.75
C THR A 113 2.35 -4.38 -13.15
N ALA A 114 3.52 -3.75 -13.32
CA ALA A 114 4.14 -3.60 -14.64
C ALA A 114 4.39 -4.96 -15.33
N ARG A 115 4.88 -5.96 -14.59
CA ARG A 115 5.05 -7.32 -15.13
C ARG A 115 3.74 -7.98 -15.51
N VAL A 116 2.70 -7.81 -14.70
CA VAL A 116 1.35 -8.33 -15.00
C VAL A 116 0.76 -7.67 -16.25
N LEU A 117 0.86 -6.34 -16.38
CA LEU A 117 0.34 -5.59 -17.53
C LEU A 117 0.99 -6.01 -18.86
N ALA A 118 2.22 -6.53 -18.82
CA ALA A 118 2.89 -7.07 -19.99
C ALA A 118 2.26 -8.38 -20.52
N VAL A 119 1.55 -9.12 -19.66
CA VAL A 119 0.84 -10.37 -20.02
C VAL A 119 -0.51 -10.11 -20.70
N LEU A 120 -1.08 -8.92 -20.46
CA LEU A 120 -2.41 -8.55 -20.95
C LEU A 120 -2.40 -8.19 -22.45
N THR A 121 -3.53 -8.43 -23.12
CA THR A 121 -3.75 -7.89 -24.47
C THR A 121 -3.95 -6.37 -24.42
N PRO A 122 -3.82 -5.65 -25.56
CA PRO A 122 -4.13 -4.22 -25.61
C PRO A 122 -5.55 -3.89 -25.11
N GLU A 123 -6.54 -4.70 -25.44
CA GLU A 123 -7.94 -4.51 -25.05
C GLU A 123 -8.12 -4.71 -23.53
N GLN A 124 -7.49 -5.74 -22.97
CA GLN A 124 -7.49 -5.97 -21.52
C GLN A 124 -6.76 -4.86 -20.76
N ARG A 125 -5.68 -4.29 -21.31
CA ARG A 125 -5.02 -3.11 -20.71
C ARG A 125 -5.93 -1.88 -20.73
N LYS A 126 -6.68 -1.69 -21.80
CA LYS A 126 -7.68 -0.60 -21.85
C LYS A 126 -8.73 -0.79 -20.75
N HIS A 127 -9.27 -1.99 -20.59
CA HIS A 127 -10.21 -2.29 -19.50
C HIS A 127 -9.57 -2.19 -18.11
N TRP A 128 -8.29 -2.52 -17.99
CA TRP A 128 -7.54 -2.27 -16.77
C TRP A 128 -7.58 -0.78 -16.46
N ASP A 129 -7.08 0.08 -17.34
CA ASP A 129 -6.96 1.53 -17.14
C ASP A 129 -8.30 2.24 -16.90
N GLU A 130 -9.36 1.80 -17.59
CA GLU A 130 -10.73 2.32 -17.44
C GLU A 130 -11.44 1.84 -16.17
N GLY A 131 -10.99 0.72 -15.59
CA GLY A 131 -11.54 0.19 -14.36
C GLY A 131 -11.22 1.08 -13.16
N GLU A 132 -12.22 1.85 -12.69
CA GLU A 132 -12.14 2.53 -11.40
C GLU A 132 -11.84 1.54 -10.27
N MET A 133 -10.96 1.98 -9.38
CA MET A 133 -10.56 1.27 -8.18
C MET A 133 -11.76 1.11 -7.23
N SER A 134 -12.53 0.02 -7.33
CA SER A 134 -13.59 -0.24 -6.36
C SER A 134 -12.94 -0.50 -4.98
N PRO A 135 -13.26 0.29 -3.93
CA PRO A 135 -12.73 0.04 -2.60
C PRO A 135 -13.23 -1.34 -2.13
N PRO A 136 -12.36 -2.20 -1.55
CA PRO A 136 -12.82 -3.49 -1.07
C PRO A 136 -13.86 -3.28 0.05
N PRO A 137 -14.95 -4.06 0.07
CA PRO A 137 -15.85 -4.05 1.20
C PRO A 137 -15.08 -4.57 2.43
N ASN A 138 -15.07 -3.78 3.51
CA ASN A 138 -14.61 -4.14 4.87
C ASN A 138 -13.11 -4.51 5.05
N ALA A 139 -12.28 -3.50 5.29
CA ALA A 139 -10.82 -3.61 5.49
C ALA A 139 -10.33 -4.41 6.72
N ARG A 140 -11.13 -4.68 7.76
CA ARG A 140 -10.62 -5.32 9.00
C ARG A 140 -10.63 -6.86 8.98
N GLY A 141 -11.48 -7.48 8.16
CA GLY A 141 -11.55 -8.94 7.98
C GLY A 141 -11.08 -9.42 6.61
N ALA A 142 -10.99 -8.51 5.63
CA ALA A 142 -10.56 -8.83 4.27
C ALA A 142 -9.12 -9.36 4.22
N PHE A 143 -8.15 -8.77 4.93
CA PHE A 143 -6.72 -9.10 4.76
C PHE A 143 -6.32 -10.58 4.89
N HIS A 144 -6.98 -11.35 5.76
CA HIS A 144 -6.69 -12.79 5.89
C HIS A 144 -7.37 -13.60 4.80
N ALA A 145 -8.66 -13.35 4.54
CA ALA A 145 -9.40 -13.97 3.45
C ALA A 145 -8.76 -13.65 2.08
N ASP A 146 -8.29 -12.42 1.92
CA ASP A 146 -7.58 -11.89 0.75
C ASP A 146 -6.26 -12.63 0.48
N ARG A 147 -5.52 -12.99 1.54
CA ARG A 147 -4.27 -13.75 1.41
C ARG A 147 -4.55 -15.19 1.01
N GLU A 148 -5.54 -15.82 1.65
CA GLU A 148 -5.95 -17.18 1.33
C GLU A 148 -6.45 -17.27 -0.11
N LEU A 149 -7.23 -16.30 -0.58
CA LEU A 149 -7.65 -16.19 -1.97
C LEU A 149 -6.48 -16.10 -2.95
N VAL A 150 -5.47 -15.28 -2.62
CA VAL A 150 -4.27 -15.16 -3.47
C VAL A 150 -3.48 -16.46 -3.51
N ASP A 151 -3.27 -17.09 -2.36
CA ASP A 151 -2.51 -18.34 -2.27
C ASP A 151 -3.25 -19.49 -2.97
N ASP A 152 -4.56 -19.62 -2.78
CA ASP A 152 -5.39 -20.60 -3.48
C ASP A 152 -5.37 -20.40 -5.00
N TRP A 153 -5.49 -19.16 -5.45
CA TRP A 153 -5.42 -18.83 -6.88
C TRP A 153 -4.04 -19.13 -7.47
N ILE A 154 -2.96 -18.79 -6.75
CA ILE A 154 -1.58 -19.14 -7.14
C ILE A 154 -1.42 -20.66 -7.21
N ASN A 155 -1.91 -21.39 -6.21
CA ASN A 155 -1.80 -22.85 -6.17
C ASN A 155 -2.53 -23.51 -7.33
N THR A 156 -3.73 -23.01 -7.63
CA THR A 156 -4.58 -23.48 -8.74
C THR A 156 -3.91 -23.30 -10.08
N HIS A 157 -3.20 -22.18 -10.31
CA HIS A 157 -2.69 -21.83 -11.63
C HIS A 157 -1.17 -21.98 -11.81
N ALA A 158 -0.38 -22.05 -10.74
CA ALA A 158 1.09 -22.18 -10.78
C ALA A 158 1.64 -23.29 -9.85
N GLY A 159 0.78 -24.14 -9.31
CA GLY A 159 1.13 -25.22 -8.40
C GLY A 159 1.48 -24.73 -6.99
N PRO A 160 1.67 -25.65 -6.02
CA PRO A 160 1.75 -25.33 -4.60
C PRO A 160 2.86 -24.30 -4.27
N THR A 161 2.52 -23.34 -3.43
CA THR A 161 3.47 -22.45 -2.75
C THR A 161 4.21 -23.26 -1.67
N ASN A 162 5.54 -23.27 -1.72
CA ASN A 162 6.37 -23.79 -0.62
C ASN A 162 6.34 -22.86 0.60
#